data_AF-A0A4S4CIN5-F1
#
_entry.id   AF-A0A4S4CIN5-F1
#
_cell.length_a   1.000
_cell.length_b   1.000
_cell.length_c   1.000
_cell.angle_alpha   90.00
_cell.angle_beta   90.00
_cell.angle_gamma   90.00
#
_symmetry.space_group_name_H-M   'P 1'
#
loop_
_entity.id
_entity.type
_entity.pdbx_description
1 polymer ?
#
loop_
_entity_poly.entity_id
_entity_poly.type
_entity_poly.pdbx_seq_one_letter_code
_entity_poly.pdbx_strand_id
1 'polypeptide(L)'
;MTPVIYPVSSTTLPRAGVIEVPCYRAQSFNGRTAVMASEDKVVEFDFETMTEQDMELATAERLGEYTIQGLIAVDVDWLIQVMEATAANGKTLGAELEEVWHYLSPMNMAPSVVAGQYVVVGLYR
;
A
#
# COMPACT_ATOMS: atom_id res chain seq x y z
N MET A 1 11.85 -16.56 6.44
CA MET A 1 11.28 -16.56 5.07
C MET A 1 11.25 -15.11 4.64
N THR A 2 11.75 -14.77 3.45
CA THR A 2 11.64 -13.41 2.92
C THR A 2 10.17 -13.22 2.52
N PRO A 3 9.43 -12.32 3.16
CA PRO A 3 8.04 -12.10 2.83
C PRO A 3 7.96 -11.44 1.47
N VAL A 4 7.16 -12.08 0.63
CA VAL A 4 7.03 -11.75 -0.78
C VAL A 4 5.89 -10.76 -0.89
N ILE A 5 6.19 -9.51 -1.28
CA ILE A 5 5.19 -8.53 -1.72
C ILE A 5 4.20 -9.25 -2.63
N TYR A 6 2.89 -9.09 -2.42
CA TYR A 6 1.92 -9.71 -3.32
C TYR A 6 2.03 -9.02 -4.69
N PRO A 7 2.53 -9.68 -5.74
CA PRO A 7 2.87 -9.01 -6.98
C PRO A 7 1.60 -8.75 -7.79
N VAL A 8 1.42 -7.51 -8.23
CA VAL A 8 0.33 -7.11 -9.13
C VAL A 8 0.84 -6.10 -10.15
N SER A 9 0.14 -6.00 -11.27
CA SER A 9 0.33 -4.93 -12.25
C SER A 9 -1.03 -4.32 -12.62
N SER A 10 -1.01 -3.19 -13.33
CA SER A 10 -2.22 -2.54 -13.84
C SER A 10 -3.09 -3.46 -14.71
N THR A 11 -2.50 -4.49 -15.34
CA THR A 11 -3.20 -5.44 -16.20
C THR A 11 -3.58 -6.75 -15.50
N THR A 12 -3.03 -7.03 -14.32
CA THR A 12 -3.22 -8.29 -13.58
C THR A 12 -3.90 -8.11 -12.24
N LEU A 13 -4.23 -6.86 -11.85
CA LEU A 13 -4.96 -6.58 -10.61
C LEU A 13 -6.31 -7.33 -10.62
N PRO A 14 -6.56 -8.22 -9.64
CA PRO A 14 -7.83 -8.95 -9.57
C PRO A 14 -9.02 -7.99 -9.43
N ARG A 15 -10.13 -8.31 -10.10
CA ARG A 15 -11.39 -7.54 -9.98
C ARG A 15 -12.35 -8.09 -8.92
N ALA A 16 -12.08 -9.29 -8.42
CA ALA A 16 -12.90 -9.97 -7.43
C ALA A 16 -12.06 -11.05 -6.74
N GLY A 17 -12.56 -11.51 -5.58
CA GLY A 17 -11.93 -12.56 -4.78
C GLY A 17 -11.05 -12.01 -3.67
N VAL A 18 -10.63 -12.94 -2.81
CA VAL A 18 -9.83 -12.66 -1.61
C VAL A 18 -8.40 -13.14 -1.83
N ILE A 19 -7.43 -12.30 -1.47
CA ILE A 19 -6.01 -12.65 -1.46
C ILE A 19 -5.40 -12.45 -0.08
N GLU A 20 -4.28 -13.13 0.18
CA GLU A 20 -3.46 -12.88 1.36
C GLU A 20 -2.41 -11.81 1.05
N VAL A 21 -2.43 -10.71 1.81
CA VAL A 21 -1.50 -9.59 1.66
C VAL A 21 -0.54 -9.55 2.84
N PRO A 22 0.79 -9.50 2.61
CA PRO A 22 1.77 -9.47 3.69
C PRO A 22 1.75 -8.15 4.48
N CYS A 23 1.87 -8.25 5.80
CA CYS A 23 1.94 -7.10 6.70
C CYS A 23 3.37 -6.55 6.80
N TYR A 24 3.47 -5.22 6.83
CA TYR A 24 4.71 -4.50 7.06
C TYR A 24 4.50 -3.43 8.13
N ARG A 25 5.55 -3.21 8.92
CA ARG A 25 5.65 -2.11 9.90
C ARG A 25 6.77 -1.17 9.53
N ALA A 26 6.58 0.12 9.81
CA ALA A 26 7.66 1.07 9.69
C ALA A 26 8.69 0.88 10.82
N GLN A 27 9.95 0.75 10.45
CA GLN A 27 11.08 0.82 11.38
C GLN A 27 11.52 2.26 11.64
N SER A 28 11.45 3.10 10.61
CA SER A 28 11.78 4.52 10.71
C SER A 28 11.02 5.32 9.65
N PHE A 29 10.87 6.63 9.89
CA PHE A 29 10.25 7.56 8.95
C PHE A 29 10.95 8.92 9.02
N ASN A 30 11.38 9.45 7.86
CA ASN A 30 12.15 10.71 7.80
C ASN A 30 11.31 11.93 7.39
N GLY A 31 9.97 11.84 7.47
CA GLY A 31 9.06 12.89 7.01
C GLY A 31 8.66 12.76 5.53
N ARG A 32 9.20 11.77 4.80
CA ARG A 32 8.82 11.47 3.41
C ARG A 32 8.83 9.96 3.12
N THR A 33 9.91 9.29 3.50
CA THR A 33 10.14 7.88 3.25
C THR A 33 10.11 7.12 4.55
N ALA A 34 9.33 6.04 4.59
CA ALA A 34 9.35 5.06 5.66
C ALA A 34 10.24 3.86 5.28
N VAL A 35 11.13 3.44 6.17
CA VAL A 35 11.82 2.16 6.02
C VAL A 35 10.91 1.09 6.60
N MET A 36 10.50 0.13 5.78
CA MET A 36 9.52 -0.88 6.16
C MET A 36 10.23 -2.20 6.44
N ALA A 37 9.82 -2.86 7.51
CA ALA A 37 10.17 -4.25 7.78
C ALA A 37 8.91 -5.09 7.79
N SER A 38 9.05 -6.27 7.24
CA SER A 38 7.97 -7.23 7.20
C SER A 38 7.63 -7.82 8.56
N GLU A 39 6.37 -8.20 8.69
CA GLU A 39 5.87 -8.99 9.79
C GLU A 39 5.65 -10.44 9.35
N ASP A 40 5.71 -11.38 10.28
CA ASP A 40 5.29 -12.77 10.05
C ASP A 40 3.76 -12.88 10.14
N LYS A 41 3.09 -12.08 9.31
CA LYS A 41 1.63 -11.90 9.33
C LYS A 41 1.14 -11.55 7.93
N VAL A 42 -0.03 -12.08 7.60
CA VAL A 42 -0.80 -11.73 6.40
C VAL A 42 -2.21 -11.31 6.81
N VAL A 43 -2.87 -10.51 5.98
CA VAL A 43 -4.28 -10.17 6.11
C VAL A 43 -5.02 -10.46 4.82
N GLU A 44 -6.28 -10.85 4.94
CA GLU A 44 -7.15 -11.06 3.80
C GLU A 44 -7.62 -9.71 3.23
N PHE A 45 -7.48 -9.56 1.92
CA PHE A 45 -8.01 -8.42 1.17
C PHE A 45 -8.99 -8.90 0.13
N ASP A 46 -10.23 -8.44 0.26
CA ASP A 46 -11.31 -8.75 -0.67
C ASP A 46 -11.47 -7.64 -1.70
N PHE A 47 -11.18 -7.95 -2.96
CA PHE A 47 -11.33 -7.01 -4.06
C PHE A 47 -12.78 -6.63 -4.34
N GLU A 48 -13.77 -7.39 -3.85
CA GLU A 48 -15.19 -6.99 -3.93
C GLU A 48 -15.50 -5.73 -3.11
N THR A 49 -14.62 -5.38 -2.17
CA THR A 49 -14.74 -4.12 -1.40
C THR A 49 -14.28 -2.89 -2.18
N MET A 50 -13.63 -3.07 -3.34
CA MET A 50 -13.19 -1.98 -4.18
C MET A 50 -14.30 -1.53 -5.13
N THR A 51 -14.50 -0.22 -5.21
CA THR A 51 -15.35 0.39 -6.23
C THR A 51 -14.65 0.42 -7.58
N GLU A 52 -15.40 0.64 -8.67
CA GLU A 52 -14.79 0.86 -9.99
C GLU A 52 -13.78 2.03 -9.97
N GLN A 53 -14.09 3.09 -9.21
CA GLN A 53 -13.21 4.24 -9.05
C GLN A 53 -11.92 3.88 -8.29
N ASP A 54 -11.99 3.02 -7.27
CA ASP A 54 -10.81 2.50 -6.57
C ASP A 54 -9.92 1.70 -7.54
N MET A 55 -10.53 0.87 -8.39
CA MET A 55 -9.81 0.06 -9.37
C MET A 55 -9.15 0.92 -10.45
N GLU A 56 -9.85 1.92 -10.97
CA GLU A 56 -9.26 2.90 -11.90
C GLU A 56 -8.08 3.62 -11.27
N LEU A 57 -8.22 4.06 -10.02
CA LEU A 57 -7.17 4.74 -9.28
C LEU A 57 -5.96 3.83 -8.98
N ALA A 58 -6.19 2.56 -8.69
CA ALA A 58 -5.13 1.60 -8.43
C ALA A 58 -4.35 1.20 -9.69
N THR A 59 -5.01 1.22 -10.85
CA THR A 59 -4.43 0.82 -12.14
C THR A 59 -3.97 1.98 -13.01
N ALA A 60 -4.41 3.21 -12.71
CA ALA A 60 -3.96 4.41 -13.39
C ALA A 60 -2.46 4.66 -13.17
N GLU A 61 -1.80 5.17 -14.21
CA GLU A 61 -0.45 5.72 -14.09
C GLU A 61 -0.47 6.92 -13.15
N ARG A 62 0.24 6.82 -12.03
CA ARG A 62 0.32 7.88 -11.03
C ARG A 62 1.50 8.78 -11.34
N LEU A 63 1.31 10.09 -11.22
CA LEU A 63 2.38 11.12 -11.27
C LEU A 63 3.37 10.93 -12.44
N GLY A 64 2.85 10.66 -13.63
CA GLY A 64 3.59 10.74 -14.88
C GLY A 64 4.22 9.43 -15.37
N GLU A 65 4.56 8.45 -14.52
CA GLU A 65 5.22 7.19 -14.95
C GLU A 65 5.05 6.00 -13.97
N TYR A 66 4.45 6.19 -12.78
CA TYR A 66 4.42 5.13 -11.77
C TYR A 66 3.28 4.15 -11.99
N THR A 67 3.59 2.85 -11.96
CA THR A 67 2.63 1.75 -12.09
C THR A 67 2.62 0.91 -10.83
N ILE A 68 1.47 0.33 -10.49
CA ILE A 68 1.39 -0.59 -9.35
C ILE A 68 2.25 -1.84 -9.63
N GLN A 69 3.04 -2.24 -8.63
CA GLN A 69 3.94 -3.40 -8.67
C GLN A 69 3.56 -4.44 -7.62
N GLY A 70 2.84 -4.04 -6.57
CA GLY A 70 2.49 -4.94 -5.49
C GLY A 70 1.58 -4.36 -4.43
N LEU A 71 1.16 -5.22 -3.51
CA LEU A 71 0.31 -4.88 -2.37
C LEU A 71 0.97 -5.27 -1.05
N ILE A 72 0.83 -4.41 -0.05
CA ILE A 72 1.20 -4.68 1.35
C ILE A 72 0.11 -4.16 2.28
N ALA A 73 0.08 -4.68 3.50
CA ALA A 73 -0.78 -4.20 4.57
C ALA A 73 0.04 -3.45 5.63
N VAL A 74 -0.46 -2.30 6.07
CA VAL A 74 0.20 -1.45 7.08
C VAL A 74 -0.79 -1.08 8.16
N ASP A 75 -0.28 -0.78 9.36
CA ASP A 75 -1.12 -0.31 10.48
C ASP A 75 -1.84 1.01 10.13
N VAL A 76 -3.14 1.08 10.44
CA VAL A 76 -4.00 2.22 10.10
C VAL A 76 -3.60 3.50 10.83
N ASP A 77 -3.28 3.40 12.13
CA ASP A 77 -2.93 4.56 12.94
C ASP A 77 -1.58 5.13 12.49
N TRP A 78 -0.65 4.24 12.14
CA TRP A 78 0.61 4.65 11.51
C TRP A 78 0.39 5.35 10.18
N LEU A 79 -0.44 4.78 9.29
CA LEU A 79 -0.68 5.33 7.95
C LEU A 79 -1.28 6.73 8.04
N ILE A 80 -2.26 6.94 8.92
CA ILE A 80 -2.87 8.26 9.17
C ILE A 80 -1.79 9.27 9.59
N GLN A 81 -0.98 8.93 10.59
CA GLN A 81 0.07 9.83 11.11
C GLN A 81 1.08 10.23 10.02
N VAL A 82 1.52 9.30 9.17
CA VAL A 82 2.49 9.62 8.11
C VAL A 82 1.84 10.38 6.95
N MET A 83 0.58 10.11 6.64
CA MET A 83 -0.16 10.89 5.63
C MET A 83 -0.34 12.34 6.07
N GLU A 84 -0.67 12.59 7.34
CA GLU A 84 -0.73 13.95 7.89
C GLU A 84 0.63 14.65 7.83
N ALA A 85 1.70 13.95 8.23
CA ALA A 85 3.05 14.50 8.21
C ALA A 85 3.55 14.79 6.77
N THR A 86 3.23 13.94 5.80
CA THR A 86 3.63 14.15 4.40
C THR A 86 2.80 15.25 3.72
N ALA A 87 1.49 15.29 3.97
CA ALA A 87 0.59 16.33 3.47
C ALA A 87 0.99 17.73 3.97
N ALA A 88 1.35 17.87 5.26
CA ALA A 88 1.86 19.12 5.82
C ALA A 88 3.12 19.64 5.10
N ASN A 89 3.91 18.73 4.52
CA ASN A 89 5.13 19.05 3.79
C ASN A 89 4.95 19.14 2.27
N GLY A 90 3.72 18.92 1.76
CA GLY A 90 3.43 18.88 0.32
C GLY A 90 4.18 17.77 -0.43
N LYS A 91 4.56 16.68 0.26
CA LYS A 91 5.35 15.58 -0.30
C LYS A 91 4.50 14.33 -0.46
N THR A 92 4.90 13.48 -1.40
CA THR A 92 4.35 12.13 -1.54
C THR A 92 4.93 11.19 -0.49
N LEU A 93 4.10 10.28 0.01
CA LEU A 93 4.52 9.21 0.91
C LEU A 93 5.25 8.13 0.11
N GLY A 94 6.48 7.82 0.53
CA GLY A 94 7.25 6.71 0.00
C GLY A 94 7.55 5.65 1.05
N ALA A 95 7.82 4.44 0.60
CA ALA A 95 8.35 3.37 1.44
C ALA A 95 9.55 2.70 0.79
N GLU A 96 10.56 2.42 1.59
CA GLU A 96 11.71 1.62 1.23
C GLU A 96 11.51 0.19 1.77
N LEU A 97 11.44 -0.76 0.85
CA LEU A 97 11.33 -2.19 1.11
C LEU A 97 12.53 -2.86 0.44
N GLU A 98 13.36 -3.57 1.19
CA GLU A 98 14.52 -4.29 0.65
C GLU A 98 15.41 -3.41 -0.26
N GLU A 99 15.72 -2.19 0.21
CA GLU A 99 16.52 -1.19 -0.53
C GLU A 99 15.85 -0.62 -1.80
N VAL A 100 14.57 -0.93 -2.05
CA VAL A 100 13.79 -0.40 -3.17
C VAL A 100 12.74 0.60 -2.70
N TRP A 101 12.79 1.81 -3.24
CA TRP A 101 11.82 2.86 -2.96
C TRP A 101 10.57 2.71 -3.83
N HIS A 102 9.40 2.79 -3.19
CA HIS A 102 8.09 2.75 -3.82
C HIS A 102 7.25 3.95 -3.35
N TYR A 103 6.41 4.47 -4.24
CA TYR A 103 5.32 5.34 -3.83
C TYR A 103 4.22 4.51 -3.17
N LEU A 104 3.69 4.99 -2.03
CA LEU A 104 2.58 4.33 -1.33
C LEU A 104 1.27 5.08 -1.57
N SER A 105 0.22 4.31 -1.85
CA SER A 105 -1.14 4.84 -1.93
C SER A 105 -2.16 3.81 -1.40
N PRO A 106 -3.16 4.22 -0.61
CA PRO A 106 -4.28 3.34 -0.25
C PRO A 106 -4.97 2.76 -1.49
N MET A 107 -5.38 1.49 -1.41
CA MET A 107 -6.12 0.86 -2.50
C MET A 107 -7.56 1.38 -2.59
N ASN A 108 -8.15 1.74 -1.46
CA ASN A 108 -9.47 2.33 -1.39
C ASN A 108 -9.37 3.83 -1.13
N MET A 109 -10.15 4.64 -1.84
CA MET A 109 -10.29 6.08 -1.61
C MET A 109 -10.77 6.39 -0.19
N ALA A 110 -11.71 5.58 0.30
CA ALA A 110 -12.08 5.52 1.70
C ALA A 110 -11.32 4.34 2.32
N PRO A 111 -10.33 4.56 3.20
CA PRO A 111 -9.52 3.47 3.74
C PRO A 111 -10.38 2.38 4.36
N SER A 112 -10.32 1.17 3.79
CA SER A 112 -10.95 -0.01 4.36
C SER A 112 -10.00 -0.63 5.37
N VAL A 113 -10.45 -0.74 6.62
CA VAL A 113 -9.68 -1.38 7.68
C VAL A 113 -9.94 -2.88 7.64
N VAL A 114 -8.92 -3.64 7.26
CA VAL A 114 -8.92 -5.11 7.27
C VAL A 114 -8.34 -5.63 8.57
N ALA A 115 -8.85 -6.78 9.03
CA ALA A 115 -8.47 -7.40 10.31
C ALA A 115 -8.50 -6.44 11.52
N GLY A 116 -9.35 -5.40 11.47
CA GLY A 116 -9.56 -4.43 12.54
C GLY A 116 -8.44 -3.41 12.80
N GLN A 117 -7.31 -3.48 12.08
CA GLN A 117 -6.14 -2.63 12.35
C GLN A 117 -5.29 -2.27 11.11
N TYR A 118 -5.49 -2.93 9.97
CA TYR A 118 -4.61 -2.78 8.81
C TYR A 118 -5.32 -2.11 7.64
N VAL A 119 -4.57 -1.39 6.82
CA VAL A 119 -5.01 -0.87 5.53
C VAL A 119 -4.11 -1.46 4.46
N VAL A 120 -4.71 -1.90 3.35
CA VAL A 120 -3.97 -2.36 2.18
C VAL A 120 -3.58 -1.17 1.31
N VAL A 121 -2.30 -1.09 0.99
CA VAL A 121 -1.70 -0.04 0.18
C VAL A 121 -1.00 -0.66 -1.03
N GLY A 122 -1.10 0.04 -2.16
CA GLY A 122 -0.33 -0.27 -3.35
C GLY A 122 1.08 0.30 -3.28
N LEU A 123 2.03 -0.50 -3.77
CA LEU A 123 3.41 -0.10 -4.04
C LEU A 123 3.53 0.26 -5.51
N TYR A 124 3.88 1.49 -5.80
CA TYR A 124 4.00 2.00 -7.17
C TYR A 124 5.45 2.35 -7.49
N ARG A 125 5.90 1.97 -8.69
CA ARG A 125 7.22 2.25 -9.22
C ARG A 125 7.17 2.56 -10.71
#